data_AF-A0A516V1W6-F1
#
_entry.id   AF-A0A516V1W6-F1
#
_cell.length_a   1.000
_cell.length_b   1.000
_cell.length_c   1.000
_cell.angle_alpha   90.00
_cell.angle_beta   90.00
_cell.angle_gamma   90.00
#
_symmetry.space_group_name_H-M   'P 1'
#
loop_
_entity.id
_entity.type
_entity.pdbx_description
1 polymer ?
#
loop_
_entity_poly.entity_id
_entity_poly.type
_entity_poly.pdbx_seq_one_letter_code
_entity_poly.pdbx_strand_id
1 'polypeptide(L)'
;MVLLPGVLLLAACASQPALPIASGVYRFQQRFAEQPSMPGAELKATIDGRHIELVNIGDSTIFPKGVIEDGVLSWHARSRQWIIVSDPGDARAEDVGGCSGGPAVVDLVARIYWTC
;
A
#
# COMPACT_ATOMS: atom_id res chain seq x y z
N MET A 1 32.84 44.13 -4.25
CA MET A 1 31.96 43.34 -5.13
C MET A 1 32.28 41.87 -4.89
N VAL A 2 31.59 41.23 -3.94
CA VAL A 2 31.80 39.82 -3.60
C VAL A 2 30.64 39.03 -4.20
N LEU A 3 30.93 38.27 -5.24
CA LEU A 3 30.01 37.34 -5.88
C LEU A 3 29.93 36.08 -5.00
N LEU A 4 28.81 35.89 -4.30
CA LEU A 4 28.44 34.61 -3.71
C LEU A 4 27.82 33.75 -4.82
N PRO A 5 28.39 32.57 -5.16
CA PRO A 5 27.73 31.65 -6.06
C PRO A 5 26.55 31.00 -5.32
N GLY A 6 25.34 31.38 -5.72
CA GLY A 6 24.10 30.75 -5.26
C GLY A 6 24.08 29.28 -5.67
N VAL A 7 24.14 28.39 -4.67
CA VAL A 7 23.90 26.97 -4.85
C VAL A 7 22.42 26.80 -5.21
N LEU A 8 22.15 26.49 -6.48
CA LEU A 8 20.84 26.03 -6.93
C LEU A 8 20.61 24.64 -6.34
N LEU A 9 19.82 24.54 -5.26
CA LEU A 9 19.29 23.27 -4.77
C LEU A 9 18.30 22.75 -5.80
N LEU A 10 18.74 21.81 -6.64
CA LEU A 10 17.86 21.00 -7.47
C LEU A 10 16.98 20.17 -6.54
N ALA A 11 15.73 20.60 -6.36
CA ALA A 11 14.71 19.78 -5.72
C ALA A 11 14.51 18.52 -6.59
N ALA A 12 15.10 17.40 -6.17
CA ALA A 12 14.78 16.11 -6.74
C ALA A 12 13.31 15.83 -6.45
N CYS A 13 12.43 15.97 -7.44
CA CYS A 13 11.13 15.32 -7.42
C CYS A 13 11.40 13.82 -7.25
N ALA A 14 11.30 13.33 -6.02
CA ALA A 14 11.43 11.91 -5.75
C ALA A 14 10.23 11.20 -6.40
N SER A 15 10.41 10.74 -7.63
CA SER A 15 9.46 9.89 -8.31
C SER A 15 9.31 8.60 -7.51
N GLN A 16 8.07 8.21 -7.20
CA GLN A 16 7.79 6.92 -6.57
C GLN A 16 8.44 5.79 -7.39
N PRO A 17 8.90 4.71 -6.74
CA PRO A 17 9.39 3.54 -7.47
C PRO A 17 8.33 3.02 -8.45
N ALA A 18 8.80 2.33 -9.49
CA ALA A 18 7.92 1.57 -10.36
C ALA A 18 7.19 0.49 -9.55
N LEU A 19 5.95 0.19 -9.90
CA LEU A 19 5.24 -0.92 -9.27
C LEU A 19 5.97 -2.23 -9.60
N PRO A 20 6.20 -3.10 -8.60
CA PRO A 20 6.84 -4.40 -8.82
C PRO A 20 5.86 -5.44 -9.40
N ILE A 21 4.69 -5.00 -9.85
CA ILE A 21 3.63 -5.83 -10.43
C ILE A 21 2.92 -5.03 -11.53
N ALA A 22 2.47 -5.71 -12.59
CA ALA A 22 1.70 -5.10 -13.67
C ALA A 22 0.23 -4.91 -13.28
N SER A 23 -0.52 -4.12 -14.06
CA SER A 23 -1.97 -4.14 -13.99
C SER A 23 -2.50 -5.56 -14.27
N GLY A 24 -3.57 -5.95 -13.59
CA GLY A 24 -4.18 -7.27 -13.73
C GLY A 24 -5.00 -7.70 -12.54
N VAL A 25 -5.47 -8.95 -12.58
CA VAL A 25 -6.23 -9.57 -11.49
C VAL A 25 -5.37 -10.62 -10.79
N TYR A 26 -5.28 -10.56 -9.47
CA TYR A 26 -4.43 -11.40 -8.64
C TYR A 26 -5.21 -11.99 -7.46
N ARG A 27 -4.69 -13.11 -6.93
CA ARG A 27 -5.08 -13.60 -5.61
C ARG A 27 -4.10 -13.06 -4.58
N PHE A 28 -4.62 -12.32 -3.63
CA PHE A 28 -3.90 -11.81 -2.47
C PHE A 28 -4.29 -12.63 -1.25
N GLN A 29 -3.34 -12.80 -0.33
CA GLN A 29 -3.60 -13.38 0.97
C GLN A 29 -3.61 -12.25 1.99
N GLN A 30 -4.71 -12.09 2.73
CA GLN A 30 -4.66 -11.30 3.95
C GLN A 30 -3.83 -12.04 5.00
N ARG A 31 -3.03 -11.28 5.74
CA ARG A 31 -2.29 -11.74 6.92
C ARG A 31 -2.44 -10.74 8.07
N PHE A 32 -2.42 -11.28 9.29
CA PHE A 32 -2.44 -10.50 10.52
C PHE A 32 -1.02 -10.08 10.88
N ALA A 33 -0.79 -8.79 11.09
CA ALA A 33 0.53 -8.25 11.43
C ALA A 33 1.03 -8.81 12.78
N GLU A 34 0.12 -9.00 13.74
CA GLU A 34 0.46 -9.49 15.09
C GLU A 34 0.65 -11.02 15.15
N GLN A 35 -0.01 -11.77 14.26
CA GLN A 35 0.11 -13.24 14.19
C GLN A 35 0.19 -13.72 12.73
N PRO A 36 1.33 -13.53 12.03
CA PRO A 36 1.44 -13.80 10.60
C PRO A 36 1.21 -15.26 10.17
N SER A 37 1.38 -16.20 11.11
CA SER A 37 1.14 -17.63 10.88
C SER A 37 -0.34 -18.02 10.98
N MET A 38 -1.20 -17.17 11.54
CA MET A 38 -2.63 -17.43 11.62
C MET A 38 -3.23 -17.48 10.19
N PRO A 39 -4.16 -18.42 9.93
CA PRO A 39 -4.86 -18.46 8.65
C PRO A 39 -5.61 -17.15 8.40
N GLY A 40 -5.36 -16.52 7.25
CA GLY A 40 -6.06 -15.30 6.83
C GLY A 40 -7.08 -15.56 5.72
N ALA A 41 -7.64 -14.49 5.16
CA ALA A 41 -8.58 -14.57 4.04
C ALA A 41 -7.89 -14.47 2.68
N GLU A 42 -8.38 -15.20 1.68
CA GLU A 42 -8.01 -14.92 0.28
C GLU A 42 -8.86 -13.77 -0.27
N LEU A 43 -8.21 -12.82 -0.95
CA LEU A 43 -8.83 -11.66 -1.58
C LEU A 43 -8.51 -11.65 -3.07
N LYS A 44 -9.48 -11.23 -3.89
CA LYS A 44 -9.25 -10.88 -5.28
C LYS A 44 -8.75 -9.44 -5.33
N ALA A 45 -7.56 -9.22 -5.87
CA ALA A 45 -7.02 -7.89 -6.12
C ALA A 45 -7.14 -7.55 -7.61
N THR A 46 -7.75 -6.42 -7.93
CA THR A 46 -7.70 -5.82 -9.28
C THR A 46 -6.73 -4.64 -9.22
N ILE A 47 -5.70 -4.65 -10.07
CA ILE A 47 -4.74 -3.54 -10.19
C ILE A 47 -4.91 -2.90 -11.56
N ASP A 48 -5.18 -1.59 -11.60
CA ASP A 48 -5.21 -0.78 -12.82
C ASP A 48 -4.27 0.43 -12.67
N GLY A 49 -3.07 0.30 -13.23
CA GLY A 49 -2.01 1.26 -13.01
C GLY A 49 -1.65 1.27 -11.53
N ARG A 50 -1.89 2.40 -10.84
CA ARG A 50 -1.70 2.52 -9.40
C ARG A 50 -2.97 2.28 -8.59
N HIS A 51 -4.13 2.18 -9.21
CA HIS A 51 -5.35 1.86 -8.49
C HIS A 51 -5.37 0.39 -8.09
N ILE A 52 -5.84 0.09 -6.89
CA ILE A 52 -6.06 -1.26 -6.40
C ILE A 52 -7.43 -1.37 -5.73
N GLU A 53 -8.15 -2.44 -6.06
CA GLU A 53 -9.38 -2.85 -5.38
C GLU A 53 -9.18 -4.26 -4.82
N LEU A 54 -9.39 -4.45 -3.52
CA LEU A 54 -9.38 -5.74 -2.84
C LEU A 54 -10.81 -6.17 -2.53
N VAL A 55 -11.21 -7.34 -3.01
CA VAL A 55 -12.56 -7.88 -2.86
C VAL A 55 -12.50 -9.27 -2.23
N ASN A 56 -13.26 -9.46 -1.15
CA ASN A 56 -13.56 -10.80 -0.64
C ASN A 56 -14.70 -11.41 -1.46
N ILE A 57 -14.38 -12.47 -2.21
CA ILE A 57 -15.35 -13.21 -3.03
C ILE A 57 -15.84 -14.50 -2.36
N GLY A 58 -15.28 -14.86 -1.20
CA GLY A 58 -15.55 -16.11 -0.48
C GLY A 58 -16.37 -15.93 0.79
N ASP A 59 -16.65 -17.04 1.47
CA ASP A 59 -17.38 -17.09 2.75
C ASP A 59 -16.43 -17.00 3.97
N SER A 60 -15.48 -16.05 3.92
CA SER A 60 -14.57 -15.79 5.03
C SER A 60 -15.31 -15.22 6.26
N THR A 61 -14.88 -15.59 7.46
CA THR A 61 -15.34 -14.95 8.71
C THR A 61 -14.53 -13.71 9.08
N ILE A 62 -13.39 -13.48 8.40
CA ILE A 62 -12.50 -12.34 8.67
C ILE A 62 -13.06 -11.07 8.03
N PHE A 63 -13.63 -11.19 6.84
CA PHE A 63 -14.23 -10.08 6.12
C PHE A 63 -15.62 -10.45 5.58
N PRO A 64 -16.55 -9.50 5.49
CA PRO A 64 -17.78 -9.70 4.73
C PRO A 64 -17.46 -9.90 3.24
N LYS A 65 -18.40 -10.47 2.48
CA LYS A 65 -18.30 -10.48 1.01
C LYS A 65 -18.39 -9.05 0.47
N GLY A 66 -17.59 -8.73 -0.54
CA GLY A 66 -17.56 -7.43 -1.19
C GLY A 66 -16.21 -6.74 -1.12
N VAL A 67 -16.19 -5.43 -1.41
CA VAL A 67 -14.99 -4.60 -1.38
C VAL A 67 -14.51 -4.47 0.06
N ILE A 68 -13.23 -4.79 0.27
CA ILE A 68 -12.53 -4.69 1.55
C ILE A 68 -11.71 -3.40 1.59
N GLU A 69 -11.06 -3.08 0.47
CA GLU A 69 -10.23 -1.89 0.34
C GLU A 69 -10.25 -1.40 -1.10
N ASP A 70 -10.26 -0.09 -1.29
CA ASP A 70 -10.18 0.59 -2.59
C ASP A 70 -9.28 1.82 -2.42
N GLY A 71 -8.24 1.94 -3.25
CA GLY A 71 -7.41 3.13 -3.24
C GLY A 71 -6.25 3.12 -4.21
N VAL A 72 -5.27 3.98 -3.95
CA VAL A 72 -4.09 4.17 -4.80
C VAL A 72 -2.84 3.62 -4.10
N LEU A 73 -2.11 2.76 -4.82
CA LEU A 73 -0.80 2.25 -4.43
C LEU A 73 0.23 3.38 -4.40
N SER A 74 0.68 3.69 -3.20
CA SER A 74 1.68 4.72 -2.93
C SER A 74 2.88 4.10 -2.21
N TRP A 75 4.08 4.55 -2.56
CA TRP A 75 5.28 4.15 -1.85
C TRP A 75 5.47 5.02 -0.63
N HIS A 76 5.37 4.43 0.56
CA HIS A 76 5.65 5.11 1.80
C HIS A 76 7.17 5.09 2.07
N ALA A 77 7.84 6.22 1.79
CA ALA A 77 9.30 6.30 1.82
C ALA A 77 9.92 6.04 3.21
N ARG A 78 9.21 6.43 4.29
CA ARG A 78 9.69 6.27 5.67
C ARG A 78 9.73 4.81 6.11
N SER A 79 8.65 4.05 5.87
CA SER A 79 8.61 2.61 6.21
C SER A 79 9.14 1.70 5.10
N ARG A 80 9.36 2.24 3.89
CA ARG A 80 9.80 1.52 2.69
C ARG A 80 8.84 0.39 2.32
N GLN A 81 7.55 0.70 2.35
CA GLN A 81 6.48 -0.25 2.04
C GLN A 81 5.50 0.37 1.06
N TRP A 82 4.81 -0.48 0.31
CA TRP A 82 3.64 -0.06 -0.45
C TRP A 82 2.43 0.02 0.48
N ILE A 83 1.69 1.11 0.35
CA ILE A 83 0.45 1.34 1.09
C ILE A 83 -0.69 1.61 0.13
N ILE A 84 -1.91 1.36 0.60
CA ILE A 84 -3.14 1.77 -0.08
C ILE A 84 -3.56 3.11 0.52
N VAL A 85 -3.62 4.13 -0.33
CA VAL A 85 -4.03 5.49 0.03
C VAL A 85 -5.46 5.70 -0.43
N SER A 86 -6.35 6.01 0.50
CA SER A 86 -7.74 6.40 0.22
C SER A 86 -7.98 7.88 0.51
N ASP A 87 -7.16 8.49 1.39
CA ASP A 87 -7.21 9.91 1.73
C ASP A 87 -5.91 10.68 1.39
N PRO A 88 -5.98 11.98 1.09
CA PRO A 88 -4.79 12.78 0.74
C PRO A 88 -3.70 12.81 1.81
N GLY A 89 -4.03 12.57 3.08
CA GLY A 89 -3.10 12.56 4.22
C GLY A 89 -2.27 11.28 4.33
N ASP A 90 -2.77 10.17 3.81
CA ASP A 90 -2.22 8.82 3.99
C ASP A 90 -0.80 8.69 3.46
N ALA A 91 -0.52 9.32 2.31
CA ALA A 91 0.79 9.27 1.68
C ALA A 91 1.92 9.86 2.56
N ARG A 92 1.56 10.63 3.60
CA ARG A 92 2.47 11.29 4.55
C ARG A 92 2.28 10.82 5.99
N ALA A 93 1.52 9.75 6.21
CA ALA A 93 1.29 9.21 7.54
C ALA A 93 2.63 8.93 8.25
N GLU A 94 2.68 9.20 9.56
CA GLU A 94 3.87 8.94 10.36
C GLU A 94 4.15 7.44 10.47
N ASP A 95 3.09 6.67 10.70
CA ASP A 95 3.07 5.23 10.84
C ASP A 95 2.09 4.62 9.83
N VAL A 96 2.35 3.39 9.40
CA VAL A 96 1.53 2.64 8.44
C VAL A 96 1.39 1.19 8.88
N GLY A 97 0.37 0.50 8.39
CA GLY A 97 0.11 -0.91 8.67
C GLY A 97 -1.09 -1.12 9.58
N GLY A 98 -1.65 -2.33 9.52
CA GLY A 98 -2.98 -2.62 10.05
C GLY A 98 -3.23 -2.26 11.53
N CYS A 99 -2.20 -2.30 12.38
CA CYS A 99 -2.33 -1.99 13.81
C CYS A 99 -1.90 -0.55 14.19
N SER A 100 -1.53 0.29 13.21
CA SER A 100 -1.05 1.66 13.45
C SER A 100 -2.14 2.73 13.42
N GLY A 101 -3.35 2.38 12.93
CA GLY A 101 -4.39 3.36 12.59
C GLY A 101 -4.07 4.19 11.33
N GLY A 102 -2.87 4.03 10.76
CA GLY A 102 -2.48 4.58 9.48
C GLY A 102 -2.87 3.68 8.30
N PRO A 103 -2.46 4.07 7.08
CA PRO A 103 -2.81 3.38 5.83
C PRO A 103 -2.42 1.90 5.83
N ALA A 104 -3.25 1.07 5.19
CA ALA A 104 -3.00 -0.34 5.08
C ALA A 104 -1.75 -0.63 4.23
N VAL A 105 -0.97 -1.63 4.63
CA VAL A 105 0.26 -2.05 3.93
C VAL A 105 -0.04 -3.24 3.03
N VAL A 106 0.54 -3.21 1.82
CA VAL A 106 0.51 -4.31 0.87
C VAL A 106 1.91 -4.74 0.47
N ASP A 107 2.17 -6.03 0.42
CA ASP A 107 3.32 -6.60 -0.27
C ASP A 107 2.86 -7.03 -1.67
N LEU A 108 3.23 -6.25 -2.67
CA LEU A 108 2.83 -6.48 -4.07
C LEU A 108 3.55 -7.68 -4.70
N VAL A 109 4.73 -8.07 -4.19
CA VAL A 109 5.51 -9.20 -4.71
C VAL A 109 4.99 -10.50 -4.11
N ALA A 110 4.84 -10.53 -2.78
CA ALA A 110 4.30 -11.68 -2.07
C ALA A 110 2.76 -11.77 -2.17
N ARG A 111 2.10 -10.71 -2.66
CA ARG A 111 0.64 -10.56 -2.77
C ARG A 111 -0.04 -10.69 -1.41
N ILE A 112 0.45 -9.92 -0.44
CA ILE A 112 -0.07 -9.92 0.93
C ILE A 112 -0.75 -8.59 1.23
N TYR A 113 -1.94 -8.65 1.81
CA TYR A 113 -2.61 -7.51 2.43
C TYR A 113 -2.49 -7.62 3.95
N TRP A 114 -1.83 -6.65 4.59
CA TRP A 114 -1.56 -6.69 6.02
C TRP A 114 -2.62 -5.93 6.79
N THR A 115 -3.24 -6.61 7.75
CA THR A 115 -4.23 -6.06 8.67
C THR A 115 -3.83 -6.35 10.11
N CYS A 116 -4.47 -5.67 11.05
CA CYS A 116 -4.55 -6.17 12.41
C CYS A 116 -5.63 -7.27 12.44
#